data_AF-A0A495AI47-F1
#
_entry.id   AF-A0A495AI47-F1
#
_cell.length_a   1.000
_cell.length_b   1.000
_cell.length_c   1.000
_cell.angle_alpha   90.00
_cell.angle_beta   90.00
_cell.angle_gamma   90.00
#
_symmetry.space_group_name_H-M   'P 1'
#
loop_
_entity.id
_entity.type
_entity.pdbx_description
1 polymer ?
#
loop_
_entity_poly.entity_id
_entity_poly.type
_entity_poly.pdbx_seq_one_letter_code
_entity_poly.pdbx_strand_id
1 'polypeptide(L)'
;MNWTHVILAGYVGAVIAAVVGVARKKGWIGKVAAVAIAAVAIVAWNIIDVKYLIPRDGKSAELSSESQFDEAFNKMPVYQVMKERQPELFASVRQQALTMHKEGKSEQQIIDAIQPRILAFQMKQLQNAADANVVAYMQINMQQTAMVQKASDDDCFRFLFPAVKGGINVVRIIPREVNLRRMEVDAEMLRSAFGPDKHTVTAEEREQARQDIQPIVQRLVKQYGQDIELIADPHKAVGKEAVVCNLVQDLWRNVMLLPPQKAAAIIRLSFEEQ
;
A
#
# COMPACT_ATOMS: atom_id res chain seq x y z
N MET A 1 -5.25 33.15 -0.66
CA MET A 1 -5.00 34.40 0.09
C MET A 1 -6.35 34.98 0.48
N ASN A 2 -6.70 34.95 1.76
CA ASN A 2 -8.04 35.30 2.23
C ASN A 2 -8.14 36.83 2.43
N TRP A 3 -8.59 37.54 1.39
CA TRP A 3 -8.63 39.02 1.32
C TRP A 3 -9.47 39.69 2.41
N THR A 4 -10.38 38.95 3.04
CA THR A 4 -11.22 39.40 4.15
C THR A 4 -10.41 39.88 5.35
N HIS A 5 -9.31 39.22 5.70
CA HIS A 5 -8.45 39.63 6.82
C HIS A 5 -7.71 40.94 6.55
N VAL A 6 -7.22 41.10 5.32
CA VAL A 6 -6.52 42.32 4.88
C VAL A 6 -7.48 43.51 4.87
N ILE A 7 -8.71 43.31 4.39
CA ILE A 7 -9.76 44.35 4.37
C ILE A 7 -10.20 44.70 5.79
N LEU A 8 -10.41 43.70 6.67
CA LEU A 8 -10.83 43.91 8.05
C LEU A 8 -9.75 44.65 8.87
N ALA A 9 -8.48 44.27 8.73
CA ALA A 9 -7.36 44.95 9.37
C ALA A 9 -7.22 46.40 8.89
N GLY A 10 -7.43 46.64 7.58
CA GLY A 10 -7.45 47.98 7.00
C GLY A 10 -8.56 48.85 7.59
N TYR A 11 -9.78 48.31 7.74
CA TYR A 11 -10.90 49.02 8.37
C TYR A 11 -10.65 49.37 9.83
N VAL A 12 -10.16 48.42 10.62
CA VAL A 12 -9.88 48.64 12.04
C VAL A 12 -8.76 49.67 12.23
N GLY A 13 -7.71 49.60 11.41
CA GLY A 13 -6.65 50.61 11.38
C GLY A 13 -7.17 52.02 11.07
N ALA A 14 -8.07 52.16 10.09
CA ALA A 14 -8.68 53.44 9.74
C ALA A 14 -9.55 54.01 10.88
N VAL A 15 -10.32 53.16 11.55
CA VAL A 15 -11.18 53.57 12.68
C VAL A 15 -10.33 54.03 13.87
N ILE A 16 -9.27 53.28 14.23
CA ILE A 16 -8.35 53.66 15.31
C ILE A 16 -7.68 55.00 14.99
N ALA A 17 -7.19 55.17 13.75
CA ALA A 17 -6.56 56.42 13.32
C ALA A 17 -7.53 57.61 13.39
N ALA A 18 -8.79 57.43 12.99
CA ALA A 18 -9.81 58.46 13.07
C ALA A 18 -10.14 58.85 14.52
N VAL A 19 -10.34 57.86 15.41
CA VAL A 19 -10.66 58.10 16.83
C VAL A 19 -9.50 58.80 17.53
N VAL A 20 -8.26 58.33 17.33
CA VAL A 20 -7.05 58.97 17.90
C VAL A 20 -6.85 60.37 17.34
N GLY A 21 -7.10 60.58 16.04
CA GLY A 21 -7.02 61.88 15.39
C GLY A 21 -8.01 62.91 15.96
N VAL A 22 -9.27 62.50 16.15
CA VAL A 22 -10.31 63.35 16.74
C VAL A 22 -10.01 63.67 18.20
N ALA A 23 -9.64 62.66 19.01
CA ALA A 23 -9.32 62.85 20.42
C ALA A 23 -8.09 63.73 20.63
N ARG A 24 -7.10 63.66 19.72
CA ARG A 24 -5.95 64.57 19.72
C ARG A 24 -6.34 66.00 19.31
N LYS A 25 -7.18 66.18 18.29
CA LYS A 25 -7.63 67.51 17.84
C LYS A 25 -8.44 68.24 18.93
N LYS A 26 -9.15 67.48 19.78
CA LYS A 26 -9.93 68.01 20.91
C LYS A 26 -9.11 68.21 22.19
N GLY A 27 -7.81 67.91 22.18
CA GLY A 27 -6.89 68.10 23.32
C GLY A 27 -7.05 67.08 24.45
N TRP A 28 -7.84 66.02 24.26
CA TRP A 28 -8.12 65.02 25.31
C TRP A 28 -6.94 64.07 25.57
N ILE A 29 -6.00 63.96 24.64
CA ILE A 29 -4.83 63.08 24.75
C ILE A 29 -3.57 63.76 24.20
N GLY A 30 -2.48 63.67 24.96
CA GLY A 30 -1.15 64.13 24.54
C GLY A 30 -0.49 63.20 23.50
N LYS A 31 0.57 63.69 22.84
CA LYS A 31 1.29 62.95 21.77
C LYS A 31 1.76 61.55 22.22
N VAL A 32 2.26 61.45 23.46
CA VAL A 32 2.77 60.19 24.03
C VAL A 32 1.64 59.20 24.31
N ALA A 33 0.50 59.66 24.81
CA ALA A 33 -0.67 58.83 25.07
C ALA A 33 -1.28 58.26 23.78
N ALA A 34 -1.31 59.05 22.71
CA ALA A 34 -1.78 58.61 21.40
C ALA A 34 -0.93 57.47 20.81
N VAL A 35 0.40 57.55 20.94
CA VAL A 35 1.33 56.51 20.49
C VAL A 35 1.16 55.23 21.32
N ALA A 36 1.01 55.35 22.64
CA ALA A 36 0.79 54.21 23.52
C ALA A 36 -0.52 53.47 23.21
N ILE A 37 -1.62 54.20 22.97
CA ILE A 37 -2.92 53.61 22.61
C ILE A 37 -2.83 52.87 21.28
N ALA A 38 -2.16 53.45 20.26
CA ALA A 38 -1.97 52.79 18.98
C ALA A 38 -1.13 51.51 19.10
N ALA A 39 -0.04 51.54 19.89
CA ALA A 39 0.79 50.36 20.14
C ALA A 39 0.01 49.25 20.84
N VAL A 40 -0.77 49.57 21.88
CA VAL A 40 -1.61 48.61 22.60
C VAL A 40 -2.67 48.01 21.67
N ALA A 41 -3.28 48.81 20.79
CA ALA A 41 -4.26 48.31 19.83
C ALA A 41 -3.64 47.35 18.79
N ILE A 42 -2.42 47.63 18.31
CA ILE A 42 -1.68 46.74 17.39
C ILE A 42 -1.33 45.41 18.08
N VAL A 43 -0.90 45.46 19.34
CA VAL A 43 -0.58 44.25 20.11
C VAL A 43 -1.84 43.44 20.41
N ALA A 44 -2.93 44.09 20.84
CA ALA A 44 -4.22 43.44 21.07
C ALA A 44 -4.77 42.82 19.79
N TRP A 45 -4.66 43.52 18.66
CA TRP A 45 -5.02 42.99 17.35
C TRP A 45 -4.21 41.75 16.98
N ASN A 46 -2.88 41.77 17.13
CA ASN A 46 -2.03 40.61 16.86
C ASN A 46 -2.41 39.41 17.73
N ILE A 47 -2.72 39.61 19.01
CA ILE A 47 -3.14 38.53 19.91
C ILE A 47 -4.49 37.95 19.49
N ILE A 48 -5.46 38.80 19.14
CA ILE A 48 -6.80 38.37 18.70
C ILE A 48 -6.72 37.68 17.33
N ASP A 49 -5.94 38.21 16.41
CA ASP A 49 -5.74 37.65 15.07
C ASP A 49 -5.13 36.24 15.16
N VAL A 50 -4.08 36.08 15.97
CA VAL A 50 -3.41 34.79 16.18
C VAL A 50 -4.26 33.77 16.96
N LYS A 51 -5.09 34.20 17.93
CA LYS A 51 -5.90 33.27 18.74
C LYS A 51 -7.27 32.94 18.16
N TYR A 52 -7.91 33.86 17.44
CA TYR A 52 -9.34 33.75 17.09
C TYR A 52 -9.63 33.85 15.59
N LEU A 53 -8.79 34.50 14.79
CA LEU A 53 -9.08 34.77 13.37
C LEU A 53 -8.25 33.93 12.41
N ILE A 54 -7.00 33.58 12.73
CA ILE A 54 -6.25 32.56 12.00
C ILE A 54 -6.90 31.21 12.31
N PRO A 55 -7.55 30.53 11.35
CA PRO A 55 -7.88 29.14 11.53
C PRO A 55 -6.55 28.42 11.69
N ARG A 56 -6.30 27.80 12.85
CA ARG A 56 -5.33 26.70 12.90
C ARG A 56 -5.88 25.67 11.92
N ASP A 57 -5.31 25.67 10.73
CA ASP A 57 -5.68 24.90 9.54
C ASP A 57 -5.46 23.39 9.75
N GLY A 58 -5.98 22.83 10.85
CA GLY A 58 -6.04 21.38 11.07
C GLY A 58 -6.86 20.72 9.96
N LYS A 59 -8.03 21.28 9.61
CA LYS A 59 -8.87 20.74 8.52
C LYS A 59 -8.26 20.89 7.13
N SER A 60 -7.58 21.99 6.84
CA SER A 60 -6.97 22.28 5.53
C SER A 60 -5.70 21.45 5.33
N ALA A 61 -4.88 21.30 6.37
CA ALA A 61 -3.74 20.39 6.39
C ALA A 61 -4.20 18.93 6.34
N GLU A 62 -5.27 18.56 7.05
CA GLU A 62 -5.84 17.21 7.07
C GLU A 62 -6.51 16.83 5.74
N LEU A 63 -7.24 17.75 5.10
CA LEU A 63 -7.74 17.57 3.73
C LEU A 63 -6.59 17.42 2.73
N SER A 64 -5.49 18.17 2.92
CA SER A 64 -4.32 18.04 2.06
C SER A 64 -3.58 16.71 2.26
N SER A 65 -3.43 16.23 3.50
CA SER A 65 -2.79 14.95 3.78
C SER A 65 -3.65 13.76 3.34
N GLU A 66 -4.97 13.83 3.51
CA GLU A 66 -5.92 12.85 2.97
C GLU A 66 -5.87 12.81 1.44
N SER A 67 -5.86 13.97 0.78
CA SER A 67 -5.79 14.02 -0.69
C SER A 67 -4.48 13.47 -1.26
N GLN A 68 -3.34 13.75 -0.59
CA GLN A 68 -2.03 13.22 -0.97
C GLN A 68 -1.95 11.71 -0.75
N PHE A 69 -2.53 11.24 0.36
CA PHE A 69 -2.66 9.82 0.66
C PHE A 69 -3.50 9.10 -0.39
N ASP A 70 -4.62 9.70 -0.79
CA ASP A 70 -5.49 9.18 -1.85
C ASP A 70 -4.80 9.14 -3.20
N GLU A 71 -4.01 10.17 -3.53
CA GLU A 71 -3.24 10.20 -4.76
C GLU A 71 -2.20 9.08 -4.79
N ALA A 72 -1.51 8.83 -3.68
CA ALA A 72 -0.55 7.72 -3.56
C ALA A 72 -1.24 6.36 -3.74
N PHE A 73 -2.40 6.13 -3.12
CA PHE A 73 -3.19 4.93 -3.33
C PHE A 73 -3.69 4.80 -4.78
N ASN A 74 -4.19 5.87 -5.37
CA ASN A 74 -4.73 5.82 -6.74
C ASN A 74 -3.64 5.56 -7.81
N LYS A 75 -2.36 5.81 -7.49
CA LYS A 75 -1.22 5.49 -8.38
C LYS A 75 -0.91 4.00 -8.48
N MET A 76 -1.42 3.18 -7.56
CA MET A 76 -1.16 1.73 -7.56
C MET A 76 -2.20 1.01 -8.44
N PRO A 77 -1.80 0.32 -9.52
CA PRO A 77 -2.73 -0.32 -10.45
C PRO A 77 -3.69 -1.32 -9.80
N VAL A 78 -3.22 -2.11 -8.82
CA VAL A 78 -4.04 -3.07 -8.07
C VAL A 78 -5.19 -2.37 -7.33
N TYR A 79 -4.95 -1.19 -6.76
CA TYR A 79 -5.96 -0.42 -6.04
C TYR A 79 -7.04 0.15 -6.96
N GLN A 80 -6.69 0.48 -8.21
CA GLN A 80 -7.69 0.88 -9.21
C GLN A 80 -8.66 -0.26 -9.49
N VAL A 81 -8.15 -1.47 -9.72
CA VAL A 81 -9.00 -2.66 -9.94
C VAL A 81 -9.84 -2.97 -8.71
N MET A 82 -9.27 -2.88 -7.52
CA MET A 82 -10.00 -3.10 -6.27
C MET A 82 -11.11 -2.06 -6.07
N LYS A 83 -10.87 -0.79 -6.39
CA LYS A 83 -11.88 0.28 -6.31
C LYS A 83 -13.08 0.02 -7.23
N GLU A 84 -12.82 -0.50 -8.43
CA GLU A 84 -13.85 -0.80 -9.42
C GLU A 84 -14.63 -2.08 -9.10
N ARG A 85 -13.94 -3.13 -8.61
CA ARG A 85 -14.49 -4.49 -8.50
C ARG A 85 -14.86 -4.89 -7.08
N GLN A 86 -14.25 -4.29 -6.08
CA GLN A 86 -14.44 -4.55 -4.65
C GLN A 86 -14.45 -3.23 -3.86
N PRO A 87 -15.42 -2.33 -4.11
CA PRO A 87 -15.42 -0.98 -3.55
C PRO A 87 -15.45 -0.96 -2.02
N GLU A 88 -16.12 -1.94 -1.38
CA GLU A 88 -16.16 -2.08 0.08
C GLU A 88 -14.80 -2.45 0.67
N LEU A 89 -14.09 -3.41 0.04
CA LEU A 89 -12.74 -3.78 0.44
C LEU A 89 -11.79 -2.59 0.27
N PHE A 90 -11.88 -1.88 -0.86
CA PHE A 90 -11.09 -0.68 -1.11
C PHE A 90 -11.33 0.39 -0.05
N ALA A 91 -12.60 0.73 0.23
CA ALA A 91 -12.94 1.72 1.24
C ALA A 91 -12.40 1.34 2.63
N SER A 92 -12.55 0.07 3.01
CA SER A 92 -12.08 -0.44 4.30
C SER A 92 -10.55 -0.42 4.42
N VAL A 93 -9.82 -0.89 3.41
CA VAL A 93 -8.35 -0.87 3.38
C VAL A 93 -7.82 0.56 3.43
N ARG A 94 -8.40 1.45 2.61
CA ARG A 94 -8.05 2.87 2.59
C ARG A 94 -8.29 3.51 3.95
N GLN A 95 -9.47 3.30 4.56
CA GLN A 95 -9.82 3.90 5.84
C GLN A 95 -8.89 3.43 6.96
N GLN A 96 -8.57 2.14 7.01
CA GLN A 96 -7.63 1.58 7.99
C GLN A 96 -6.25 2.24 7.85
N ALA A 97 -5.73 2.29 6.62
CA ALA A 97 -4.42 2.86 6.35
C ALA A 97 -4.36 4.37 6.64
N LEU A 98 -5.43 5.11 6.33
CA LEU A 98 -5.55 6.53 6.67
C LEU A 98 -5.59 6.76 8.19
N THR A 99 -6.38 5.98 8.93
CA THR A 99 -6.43 6.06 10.41
C THR A 99 -5.04 5.82 10.99
N MET A 100 -4.33 4.77 10.56
CA MET A 100 -2.98 4.48 11.03
C MET A 100 -1.97 5.58 10.65
N HIS A 101 -2.11 6.19 9.46
CA HIS A 101 -1.29 7.33 9.08
C HIS A 101 -1.50 8.53 10.00
N LYS A 102 -2.76 8.85 10.34
CA LYS A 102 -3.10 9.93 11.29
C LYS A 102 -2.60 9.65 12.71
N GLU A 103 -2.54 8.39 13.11
CA GLU A 103 -1.94 7.95 14.38
C GLU A 103 -0.40 8.03 14.40
N GLY A 104 0.23 8.41 13.29
CA GLY A 104 1.69 8.51 13.17
C GLY A 104 2.39 7.16 13.04
N LYS A 105 1.69 6.10 12.63
CA LYS A 105 2.31 4.80 12.33
C LYS A 105 3.26 4.94 11.14
N SER A 106 4.33 4.14 11.14
CA SER A 106 5.27 4.12 10.03
C SER A 106 4.64 3.50 8.77
N GLU A 107 5.19 3.82 7.60
CA GLU A 107 4.75 3.23 6.32
C GLU A 107 4.77 1.70 6.35
N GLN A 108 5.82 1.09 6.92
CA GLN A 108 5.91 -0.36 7.05
C GLN A 108 4.79 -0.93 7.92
N GLN A 109 4.47 -0.28 9.06
CA GLN A 109 3.37 -0.74 9.92
C GLN A 109 2.02 -0.68 9.21
N ILE A 110 1.82 0.33 8.36
CA ILE A 110 0.60 0.47 7.55
C ILE A 110 0.55 -0.65 6.51
N ILE A 111 1.65 -0.88 5.78
CA ILE A 111 1.77 -1.95 4.78
C ILE A 111 1.49 -3.31 5.42
N ASP A 112 2.16 -3.64 6.51
CA ASP A 112 2.00 -4.92 7.22
C ASP A 112 0.54 -5.17 7.64
N ALA A 113 -0.19 -4.11 8.00
CA ALA A 113 -1.58 -4.20 8.42
C ALA A 113 -2.58 -4.40 7.27
N ILE A 114 -2.30 -3.88 6.08
CA ILE A 114 -3.24 -3.94 4.94
C ILE A 114 -2.88 -5.00 3.89
N GLN A 115 -1.59 -5.31 3.75
CA GLN A 115 -1.06 -6.21 2.72
C GLN A 115 -1.73 -7.59 2.74
N PRO A 116 -1.97 -8.25 3.90
CA PRO A 116 -2.62 -9.56 3.92
C PRO A 116 -4.01 -9.56 3.27
N ARG A 117 -4.79 -8.49 3.44
CA ARG A 117 -6.14 -8.36 2.87
C ARG A 117 -6.09 -8.18 1.36
N ILE A 118 -5.10 -7.45 0.87
CA ILE A 118 -4.87 -7.24 -0.57
C ILE A 118 -4.40 -8.54 -1.21
N LEU A 119 -3.48 -9.25 -0.56
CA LEU A 119 -2.99 -10.56 -1.03
C LEU A 119 -4.13 -11.59 -1.08
N ALA A 120 -4.97 -11.67 -0.06
CA ALA A 120 -6.13 -12.56 -0.05
C ALA A 120 -7.08 -12.26 -1.23
N PHE A 121 -7.35 -10.98 -1.51
CA PHE A 121 -8.12 -10.59 -2.68
C PHE A 121 -7.47 -11.05 -3.99
N GLN A 122 -6.17 -10.83 -4.16
CA GLN A 122 -5.41 -11.28 -5.33
C GLN A 122 -5.44 -12.80 -5.49
N MET A 123 -5.22 -13.56 -4.41
CA MET A 123 -5.16 -15.02 -4.45
C MET A 123 -6.51 -15.59 -4.88
N LYS A 124 -7.60 -15.05 -4.35
CA LYS A 124 -8.95 -15.43 -4.75
C LYS A 124 -9.22 -15.19 -6.24
N GLN A 125 -8.65 -14.13 -6.83
CA GLN A 125 -8.86 -13.84 -8.25
C GLN A 125 -8.08 -14.76 -9.19
N LEU A 126 -7.04 -15.46 -8.73
CA LEU A 126 -6.29 -16.42 -9.57
C LEU A 126 -7.20 -17.51 -10.15
N GLN A 127 -8.24 -17.91 -9.41
CA GLN A 127 -9.21 -18.91 -9.84
C GLN A 127 -9.98 -18.47 -11.11
N ASN A 128 -10.13 -17.16 -11.31
CA ASN A 128 -10.94 -16.61 -12.39
C ASN A 128 -10.08 -15.89 -13.45
N ALA A 129 -8.82 -15.61 -13.16
CA ALA A 129 -7.91 -14.96 -14.11
C ALA A 129 -7.62 -15.86 -15.32
N ALA A 130 -7.31 -15.26 -16.46
CA ALA A 130 -6.92 -16.01 -17.66
C ALA A 130 -5.59 -16.75 -17.47
N ASP A 131 -5.40 -17.89 -18.13
CA ASP A 131 -4.22 -18.76 -17.95
C ASP A 131 -2.89 -18.01 -18.14
N ALA A 132 -2.79 -17.19 -19.19
CA ALA A 132 -1.57 -16.43 -19.47
C ALA A 132 -1.22 -15.47 -18.32
N ASN A 133 -2.23 -14.85 -17.70
CA ASN A 133 -2.03 -13.93 -16.59
C ASN A 133 -1.70 -14.65 -15.28
N VAL A 134 -2.26 -15.84 -15.04
CA VAL A 134 -1.89 -16.70 -13.90
C VAL A 134 -0.43 -17.15 -14.01
N VAL A 135 0.00 -17.56 -15.21
CA VAL A 135 1.40 -17.93 -15.48
C VAL A 135 2.31 -16.72 -15.32
N ALA A 136 1.96 -15.56 -15.89
CA ALA A 136 2.75 -14.33 -15.74
C ALA A 136 2.90 -13.91 -14.27
N TYR A 137 1.82 -14.02 -13.48
CA TYR A 137 1.83 -13.78 -12.04
C TYR A 137 2.85 -14.67 -11.31
N MET A 138 2.89 -15.97 -11.63
CA MET A 138 3.87 -16.88 -11.02
C MET A 138 5.30 -16.62 -11.52
N GLN A 139 5.48 -16.27 -12.79
CA GLN A 139 6.79 -15.96 -13.35
C GLN A 139 7.44 -14.77 -12.64
N ILE A 140 6.70 -13.67 -12.43
CA ILE A 140 7.24 -12.51 -11.73
C ILE A 140 7.48 -12.78 -10.24
N ASN A 141 6.64 -13.59 -9.59
CA ASN A 141 6.90 -14.10 -8.24
C ASN A 141 8.24 -14.83 -8.18
N MET A 142 8.48 -15.75 -9.11
CA MET A 142 9.72 -16.54 -9.12
C MET A 142 10.95 -15.74 -9.45
N GLN A 143 10.82 -14.75 -10.33
CA GLN A 143 11.87 -13.78 -10.59
C GLN A 143 12.22 -13.00 -9.30
N GLN A 144 11.21 -12.51 -8.58
CA GLN A 144 11.42 -11.78 -7.32
C GLN A 144 12.04 -12.66 -6.24
N THR A 145 11.53 -13.88 -6.01
CA THR A 145 12.11 -14.82 -5.05
C THR A 145 13.57 -15.13 -5.39
N ALA A 146 13.92 -15.31 -6.67
CA ALA A 146 15.30 -15.60 -7.07
C ALA A 146 16.23 -14.41 -6.80
N MET A 147 15.76 -13.18 -7.02
CA MET A 147 16.51 -11.97 -6.68
C MET A 147 16.73 -11.83 -5.17
N VAL A 148 15.69 -12.12 -4.38
CA VAL A 148 15.80 -12.08 -2.91
C VAL A 148 16.75 -13.16 -2.40
N GLN A 149 16.63 -14.39 -2.91
CA GLN A 149 17.50 -15.50 -2.52
C GLN A 149 18.97 -15.21 -2.84
N LYS A 150 19.24 -14.59 -4.00
CA LYS A 150 20.60 -14.16 -4.36
C LYS A 150 21.19 -13.18 -3.33
N ALA A 151 20.37 -12.38 -2.66
CA ALA A 151 20.82 -11.50 -1.60
C ALA A 151 20.99 -12.24 -0.26
N SER A 152 20.04 -13.09 0.12
CA SER A 152 20.07 -13.88 1.36
C SER A 152 19.04 -15.01 1.33
N ASP A 153 19.44 -16.22 1.74
CA ASP A 153 18.51 -17.34 1.94
C ASP A 153 17.51 -17.05 3.08
N ASP A 154 17.94 -16.32 4.12
CA ASP A 154 17.04 -15.90 5.21
C ASP A 154 15.97 -14.92 4.70
N ASP A 155 16.37 -13.95 3.88
CA ASP A 155 15.41 -13.01 3.28
C ASP A 155 14.45 -13.73 2.32
N CYS A 156 14.94 -14.72 1.57
CA CYS A 156 14.08 -15.53 0.71
C CYS A 156 13.06 -16.32 1.52
N PHE A 157 13.47 -16.93 2.63
CA PHE A 157 12.55 -17.63 3.51
C PHE A 157 11.50 -16.69 4.11
N ARG A 158 11.91 -15.51 4.59
CA ARG A 158 11.00 -14.47 5.10
C ARG A 158 10.06 -13.92 4.01
N PHE A 159 10.51 -13.87 2.77
CA PHE A 159 9.70 -13.44 1.62
C PHE A 159 8.62 -14.46 1.26
N LEU A 160 8.96 -15.76 1.28
CA LEU A 160 8.02 -16.85 0.98
C LEU A 160 7.06 -17.14 2.15
N PHE A 161 7.55 -17.03 3.39
CA PHE A 161 6.81 -17.40 4.60
C PHE A 161 6.86 -16.28 5.66
N PRO A 162 6.29 -15.09 5.36
CA PRO A 162 6.36 -13.93 6.25
C PRO A 162 5.68 -14.17 7.61
N ALA A 163 4.74 -15.12 7.70
CA ALA A 163 4.07 -15.49 8.95
C ALA A 163 5.00 -16.20 9.97
N VAL A 164 6.14 -16.75 9.54
CA VAL A 164 7.03 -17.53 10.41
C VAL A 164 8.09 -16.65 11.08
N LYS A 165 8.81 -15.83 10.29
CA LYS A 165 9.93 -15.00 10.78
C LYS A 165 9.69 -13.49 10.59
N GLY A 166 8.52 -13.09 10.11
CA GLY A 166 8.23 -11.72 9.67
C GLY A 166 8.67 -11.49 8.22
N GLY A 167 8.05 -10.51 7.55
CA GLY A 167 8.34 -10.18 6.15
C GLY A 167 9.63 -9.38 5.95
N ILE A 168 9.92 -9.02 4.70
CA ILE A 168 11.06 -8.17 4.30
C ILE A 168 10.60 -6.92 3.55
N ASN A 169 11.42 -5.87 3.58
CA ASN A 169 11.21 -4.72 2.72
C ASN A 169 11.85 -4.97 1.34
N VAL A 170 11.05 -5.49 0.41
CA VAL A 170 11.49 -5.84 -0.95
C VAL A 170 11.98 -4.66 -1.78
N VAL A 171 11.59 -3.42 -1.44
CA VAL A 171 11.99 -2.21 -2.20
C VAL A 171 13.49 -1.96 -2.07
N ARG A 172 14.13 -2.44 -1.01
CA ARG A 172 15.58 -2.31 -0.80
C ARG A 172 16.40 -3.37 -1.52
N ILE A 173 15.78 -4.47 -1.95
CA ILE A 173 16.46 -5.64 -2.53
C ILE A 173 16.18 -5.74 -4.02
N ILE A 174 14.92 -5.54 -4.42
CA ILE A 174 14.45 -5.76 -5.79
C ILE A 174 14.51 -4.44 -6.57
N PRO A 175 15.07 -4.42 -7.79
CA PRO A 175 15.12 -3.24 -8.63
C PRO A 175 13.73 -2.63 -8.86
N ARG A 176 13.67 -1.30 -8.90
CA ARG A 176 12.42 -0.54 -9.07
C ARG A 176 11.62 -0.99 -10.30
N GLU A 177 12.31 -1.23 -11.42
CA GLU A 177 11.68 -1.72 -12.66
C GLU A 177 10.95 -3.06 -12.50
N VAL A 178 11.50 -3.98 -11.69
CA VAL A 178 10.90 -5.30 -11.44
C VAL A 178 9.69 -5.15 -10.52
N ASN A 179 9.77 -4.28 -9.51
CA ASN A 179 8.62 -3.98 -8.65
C ASN A 179 7.48 -3.31 -9.43
N LEU A 180 7.78 -2.38 -10.34
CA LEU A 180 6.77 -1.76 -11.21
C LEU A 180 6.13 -2.79 -12.14
N ARG A 181 6.94 -3.64 -12.78
CA ARG A 181 6.43 -4.72 -13.62
C ARG A 181 5.54 -5.69 -12.84
N ARG A 182 5.93 -6.04 -11.61
CA ARG A 182 5.12 -6.86 -10.71
C ARG A 182 3.74 -6.24 -10.47
N MET A 183 3.69 -4.94 -10.18
CA MET A 183 2.42 -4.25 -9.96
C MET A 183 1.51 -4.25 -11.20
N GLU A 184 2.10 -4.15 -12.41
CA GLU A 184 1.34 -4.25 -13.65
C GLU A 184 0.81 -5.66 -13.89
N VAL A 185 1.65 -6.69 -13.75
CA VAL A 185 1.26 -8.10 -13.88
C VAL A 185 0.14 -8.46 -12.91
N ASP A 186 0.24 -8.03 -11.65
CA ASP A 186 -0.81 -8.24 -10.66
C ASP A 186 -2.12 -7.57 -11.07
N ALA A 187 -2.07 -6.35 -11.57
CA ALA A 187 -3.28 -5.65 -12.02
C ALA A 187 -3.88 -6.25 -13.29
N GLU A 188 -3.07 -6.71 -14.24
CA GLU A 188 -3.53 -7.43 -15.43
C GLU A 188 -4.19 -8.75 -15.06
N MET A 189 -3.59 -9.52 -14.15
CA MET A 189 -4.19 -10.73 -13.58
C MET A 189 -5.56 -10.43 -12.97
N LEU A 190 -5.64 -9.42 -12.11
CA LEU A 190 -6.90 -9.00 -11.51
C LEU A 190 -7.93 -8.57 -12.55
N ARG A 191 -7.55 -7.76 -13.56
CA ARG A 191 -8.47 -7.33 -14.62
C ARG A 191 -8.97 -8.52 -15.44
N SER A 192 -8.10 -9.48 -15.76
CA SER A 192 -8.48 -10.68 -16.51
C SER A 192 -9.51 -11.53 -15.76
N ALA A 193 -9.45 -11.54 -14.42
CA ALA A 193 -10.41 -12.27 -13.58
C ALA A 193 -11.85 -11.74 -13.68
N PHE A 194 -12.03 -10.50 -14.12
CA PHE A 194 -13.35 -9.86 -14.33
C PHE A 194 -13.62 -9.53 -15.80
N GLY A 195 -12.73 -9.93 -16.69
CA GLY A 195 -12.76 -9.61 -18.12
C GLY A 195 -13.60 -10.59 -18.93
N PRO A 196 -13.69 -10.36 -20.26
CA PRO A 196 -14.33 -11.30 -21.18
C PRO A 196 -13.62 -12.66 -21.21
N ASP A 197 -12.30 -12.67 -21.03
CA ASP A 197 -11.44 -13.85 -21.05
C ASP A 197 -11.30 -14.52 -19.66
N LYS A 198 -12.21 -14.22 -18.73
CA LYS A 198 -12.17 -14.83 -17.40
C LYS A 198 -12.26 -16.36 -17.51
N HIS A 199 -11.53 -17.03 -16.64
CA HIS A 199 -11.53 -18.47 -16.49
C HIS A 199 -12.60 -18.93 -15.50
N THR A 200 -13.00 -20.19 -15.60
CA THR A 200 -13.80 -20.86 -14.58
C THR A 200 -13.24 -22.25 -14.38
N VAL A 201 -12.62 -22.47 -13.21
CA VAL A 201 -12.00 -23.75 -12.86
C VAL A 201 -13.07 -24.85 -12.79
N THR A 202 -12.93 -25.89 -13.60
CA THR A 202 -13.81 -27.06 -13.57
C THR A 202 -13.29 -28.14 -12.62
N ALA A 203 -14.11 -29.14 -12.33
CA ALA A 203 -13.68 -30.27 -11.50
C ALA A 203 -12.62 -31.12 -12.22
N GLU A 204 -12.77 -31.28 -13.53
CA GLU A 204 -11.85 -32.02 -14.40
C GLU A 204 -10.48 -31.34 -14.46
N GLU A 205 -10.45 -30.01 -14.57
CA GLU A 205 -9.20 -29.25 -14.52
C GLU A 205 -8.46 -29.45 -13.19
N ARG A 206 -9.18 -29.40 -12.06
CA ARG A 206 -8.57 -29.65 -10.73
C ARG A 206 -7.99 -31.06 -10.62
N GLU A 207 -8.72 -32.05 -11.12
CA GLU A 207 -8.25 -33.44 -11.10
C GLU A 207 -7.03 -33.62 -12.02
N GLN A 208 -7.06 -33.02 -13.20
CA GLN A 208 -5.92 -33.06 -14.11
C GLN A 208 -4.70 -32.34 -13.52
N ALA A 209 -4.88 -31.19 -12.85
CA ALA A 209 -3.80 -30.49 -12.17
C ALA A 209 -3.18 -31.34 -11.04
N ARG A 210 -4.02 -32.05 -10.27
CA ARG A 210 -3.56 -33.02 -9.27
C ARG A 210 -2.72 -34.13 -9.89
N GLN A 211 -3.07 -34.61 -11.09
CA GLN A 211 -2.30 -35.63 -11.79
C GLN A 211 -1.01 -35.07 -12.39
N ASP A 212 -1.06 -33.89 -12.98
CA ASP A 212 0.08 -33.24 -13.64
C ASP A 212 1.18 -32.82 -12.66
N ILE A 213 0.83 -32.51 -11.40
CA ILE A 213 1.82 -32.16 -10.37
C ILE A 213 2.54 -33.40 -9.79
N GLN A 214 1.95 -34.61 -9.88
CA GLN A 214 2.53 -35.82 -9.26
C GLN A 214 3.96 -36.14 -9.73
N PRO A 215 4.28 -36.13 -11.04
CA PRO A 215 5.65 -36.39 -11.49
C PRO A 215 6.65 -35.35 -11.00
N ILE A 216 6.21 -34.10 -10.81
CA ILE A 216 7.04 -33.02 -10.28
C ILE A 216 7.33 -33.29 -8.80
N VAL A 217 6.31 -33.57 -7.99
CA VAL A 217 6.48 -33.91 -6.56
C VAL A 217 7.37 -35.13 -6.39
N GLN A 218 7.17 -36.19 -7.18
CA GLN A 218 8.03 -37.38 -7.13
C GLN A 218 9.51 -37.08 -7.41
N ARG A 219 9.78 -36.15 -8.34
CA ARG A 219 11.16 -35.69 -8.62
C ARG A 219 11.74 -34.93 -7.43
N LEU A 220 10.95 -34.04 -6.83
CA LEU A 220 11.39 -33.28 -5.65
C LEU A 220 11.63 -34.20 -4.45
N VAL A 221 10.77 -35.19 -4.20
CA VAL A 221 10.98 -36.21 -3.15
C VAL A 221 12.28 -36.97 -3.35
N LYS A 222 12.63 -37.32 -4.59
CA LYS A 222 13.92 -37.98 -4.88
C LYS A 222 15.13 -37.08 -4.60
N GLN A 223 15.00 -35.78 -4.81
CA GLN A 223 16.09 -34.81 -4.65
C GLN A 223 16.25 -34.32 -3.20
N TYR A 224 15.14 -34.07 -2.50
CA TYR A 224 15.10 -33.43 -1.19
C TYR A 224 14.73 -34.39 -0.05
N GLY A 225 14.30 -35.62 -0.35
CA GLY A 225 13.92 -36.61 0.66
C GLY A 225 12.80 -36.10 1.56
N GLN A 226 13.01 -36.19 2.88
CA GLN A 226 12.04 -35.73 3.89
C GLN A 226 11.90 -34.20 3.93
N ASP A 227 12.86 -33.43 3.40
CA ASP A 227 12.77 -31.96 3.43
C ASP A 227 11.63 -31.42 2.54
N ILE A 228 11.02 -32.25 1.68
CA ILE A 228 9.79 -31.89 0.94
C ILE A 228 8.65 -31.43 1.86
N GLU A 229 8.59 -31.98 3.09
CA GLU A 229 7.54 -31.67 4.07
C GLU A 229 7.69 -30.23 4.62
N LEU A 230 8.85 -29.61 4.46
CA LEU A 230 9.12 -28.26 4.97
C LEU A 230 8.33 -27.17 4.23
N ILE A 231 7.87 -27.43 2.99
CA ILE A 231 6.92 -26.51 2.32
C ILE A 231 5.54 -26.58 2.96
N ALA A 232 5.12 -27.77 3.40
CA ALA A 232 3.81 -27.97 4.00
C ALA A 232 3.75 -27.40 5.43
N ASP A 233 4.87 -27.46 6.15
CA ASP A 233 5.02 -26.86 7.48
C ASP A 233 6.31 -26.02 7.57
N PRO A 234 6.25 -24.75 7.13
CA PRO A 234 7.40 -23.86 7.14
C PRO A 234 7.94 -23.56 8.54
N HIS A 235 7.19 -23.80 9.63
CA HIS A 235 7.71 -23.61 10.98
C HIS A 235 8.84 -24.60 11.32
N LYS A 236 8.86 -25.78 10.68
CA LYS A 236 9.94 -26.77 10.81
C LYS A 236 11.18 -26.45 9.99
N ALA A 237 11.10 -25.42 9.14
CA ALA A 237 12.18 -25.04 8.22
C ALA A 237 13.18 -24.05 8.80
N VAL A 238 13.00 -23.59 10.06
CA VAL A 238 13.94 -22.69 10.72
C VAL A 238 15.31 -23.38 10.84
N GLY A 239 16.36 -22.74 10.31
CA GLY A 239 17.70 -23.33 10.17
C GLY A 239 17.91 -24.15 8.89
N LYS A 240 16.90 -24.25 8.02
CA LYS A 240 16.92 -24.90 6.70
C LYS A 240 16.42 -23.96 5.59
N GLU A 241 16.56 -22.65 5.79
CA GLU A 241 16.02 -21.61 4.91
C GLU A 241 16.43 -21.80 3.43
N ALA A 242 17.72 -22.04 3.20
CA ALA A 242 18.26 -22.30 1.87
C ALA A 242 17.63 -23.52 1.18
N VAL A 243 17.39 -24.59 1.94
CA VAL A 243 16.79 -25.83 1.42
C VAL A 243 15.37 -25.55 0.95
N VAL A 244 14.56 -24.85 1.75
CA VAL A 244 13.18 -24.55 1.38
C VAL A 244 13.09 -23.56 0.22
N CYS A 245 13.97 -22.55 0.18
CA CYS A 245 14.05 -21.64 -0.96
C CYS A 245 14.36 -22.36 -2.27
N ASN A 246 15.35 -23.28 -2.26
CA ASN A 246 15.67 -24.10 -3.42
C ASN A 246 14.52 -25.04 -3.81
N LEU A 247 13.88 -25.66 -2.81
CA LEU A 247 12.74 -26.55 -3.01
C LEU A 247 11.56 -25.82 -3.69
N VAL A 248 11.19 -24.62 -3.23
CA VAL A 248 10.12 -23.80 -3.81
C VAL A 248 10.49 -23.35 -5.23
N GLN A 249 11.73 -22.89 -5.45
CA GLN A 249 12.23 -22.51 -6.77
C GLN A 249 12.19 -23.67 -7.75
N ASP A 250 12.66 -24.86 -7.35
CA ASP A 250 12.66 -26.04 -8.20
C ASP A 250 11.24 -26.53 -8.49
N LEU A 251 10.33 -26.51 -7.51
CA LEU A 251 8.91 -26.83 -7.70
C LEU A 251 8.33 -25.99 -8.84
N TRP A 252 8.35 -24.67 -8.68
CA TRP A 252 7.72 -23.78 -9.65
C TRP A 252 8.46 -23.76 -10.98
N ARG A 253 9.79 -23.91 -11.01
CA ARG A 253 10.53 -24.07 -12.26
C ARG A 253 10.04 -25.29 -13.05
N ASN A 254 9.81 -26.42 -12.38
CA ASN A 254 9.27 -27.61 -13.02
C ASN A 254 7.82 -27.41 -13.49
N VAL A 255 6.99 -26.71 -12.73
CA VAL A 255 5.63 -26.34 -13.15
C VAL A 255 5.66 -25.44 -14.40
N MET A 256 6.58 -24.47 -14.45
CA MET A 256 6.72 -23.54 -15.59
C MET A 256 7.24 -24.21 -16.88
N LEU A 257 7.75 -25.44 -16.81
CA LEU A 257 8.13 -26.24 -17.99
C LEU A 257 6.94 -26.96 -18.64
N LEU A 258 5.80 -27.01 -17.97
CA LEU A 258 4.57 -27.59 -18.52
C LEU A 258 3.94 -26.66 -19.56
N PRO A 259 3.04 -27.18 -20.43
CA PRO A 259 2.17 -26.33 -21.24
C PRO A 259 1.46 -25.26 -20.37
N PRO A 260 1.30 -24.02 -20.86
CA PRO A 260 0.78 -22.91 -20.05
C PRO A 260 -0.55 -23.20 -19.33
N GLN A 261 -1.45 -23.95 -19.98
CA GLN A 261 -2.75 -24.31 -19.39
C GLN A 261 -2.58 -25.22 -18.17
N LYS A 262 -1.68 -26.20 -18.26
CA LYS A 262 -1.36 -27.12 -17.15
C LYS A 262 -0.66 -26.39 -16.01
N ALA A 263 0.28 -25.51 -16.35
CA ALA A 263 0.97 -24.68 -15.36
C ALA A 263 -0.02 -23.76 -14.62
N ALA A 264 -0.92 -23.09 -15.34
CA ALA A 264 -1.96 -22.25 -14.76
C ALA A 264 -2.89 -23.05 -13.83
N ALA A 265 -3.34 -24.23 -14.25
CA ALA A 265 -4.20 -25.09 -13.43
C ALA A 265 -3.52 -25.50 -12.10
N ILE A 266 -2.23 -25.85 -12.13
CA ILE A 266 -1.46 -26.18 -10.92
C ILE A 266 -1.26 -24.96 -10.01
N ILE A 267 -0.99 -23.78 -10.60
CA ILE A 267 -0.91 -22.53 -9.83
C ILE A 267 -2.24 -22.29 -9.10
N ARG A 268 -3.37 -22.37 -9.80
CA ARG A 268 -4.70 -22.19 -9.20
C ARG A 268 -4.96 -23.18 -8.07
N LEU A 269 -4.65 -24.47 -8.29
CA LEU A 269 -4.79 -25.52 -7.28
C LEU A 269 -3.97 -25.21 -6.02
N SER A 270 -2.80 -24.60 -6.17
CA SER A 270 -1.88 -24.31 -5.05
C SER A 270 -2.32 -23.12 -4.18
N PHE A 271 -3.20 -22.26 -4.69
CA PHE A 271 -3.76 -21.10 -3.98
C PHE A 271 -5.28 -21.20 -3.77
N GLU A 272 -5.86 -22.37 -3.97
CA GLU A 272 -7.26 -22.63 -3.62
C GLU A 272 -7.39 -22.60 -2.08
N GLU A 273 -8.33 -21.80 -1.55
CA GLU A 273 -8.62 -21.76 -0.12
C GLU A 273 -9.03 -23.17 0.34
N GLN A 274 -8.32 -23.72 1.34
CA GLN A 274 -8.72 -24.92 2.08
C GLN A 274 -9.63 -24.54 3.24
#